data_AF-A0A6F8U4P0-F1
#
_entry.id   AF-A0A6F8U4P0-F1
#
_cell.length_a   1.000
_cell.length_b   1.000
_cell.length_c   1.000
_cell.angle_alpha   90.00
_cell.angle_beta   90.00
_cell.angle_gamma   90.00
#
_symmetry.space_group_name_H-M   'P 1'
#
loop_
_entity.id
_entity.type
_entity.pdbx_description
1 polymer ?
#
loop_
_entity_poly.entity_id
_entity_poly.type
_entity_poly.pdbx_seq_one_letter_code
_entity_poly.pdbx_strand_id
1 'polypeptide(L)'
;MKSKTKFSHDSLLDRQSTQALLVALANAIKEGELAFQESGDDLVLSPQQLLQVSLRASDEGDKQEVEVKIKWRTKEKKISDTPPKIKTSAGKR
;
A
#
# COMPACT_ATOMS: atom_id res chain seq x y z
N MET A 1 -12.14 18.86 10.75
CA MET A 1 -10.71 18.55 10.71
C MET A 1 -10.47 17.65 9.50
N LYS A 2 -9.53 17.99 8.60
CA LYS A 2 -9.23 17.18 7.42
C LYS A 2 -8.26 16.07 7.85
N SER A 3 -8.74 14.84 7.97
CA SER A 3 -7.88 13.67 8.18
C SER A 3 -6.80 13.63 7.09
N LYS A 4 -5.51 13.64 7.46
CA LYS A 4 -4.40 13.35 6.55
C LYS A 4 -4.70 11.99 5.91
N THR A 5 -4.75 11.92 4.57
CA THR A 5 -5.01 10.67 3.84
C THR A 5 -3.74 10.02 3.32
N LYS A 6 -2.59 10.65 3.55
CA LYS A 6 -1.28 10.25 3.03
C LYS A 6 -0.20 10.54 4.06
N PHE A 7 0.75 9.63 4.16
CA PHE A 7 2.02 9.76 4.86
C PHE A 7 3.13 9.44 3.87
N SER A 8 4.20 10.22 3.85
CA SER A 8 5.36 9.99 3.01
C SER A 8 6.59 10.51 3.74
N HIS A 9 7.59 9.66 3.93
CA HIS A 9 8.84 10.02 4.57
C HIS A 9 9.98 9.41 3.74
N ASP A 10 10.99 10.22 3.44
CA ASP A 10 12.17 9.83 2.67
C ASP A 10 13.40 10.15 3.50
N SER A 11 14.33 9.21 3.64
CA SER A 11 15.49 9.31 4.51
C SER A 11 16.61 8.39 4.08
N LEU A 12 17.84 8.86 4.29
CA LEU A 12 19.04 8.04 4.15
C LEU A 12 19.33 7.37 5.50
N LEU A 13 19.17 6.05 5.56
CA LEU A 13 19.38 5.25 6.76
C LEU A 13 20.54 4.27 6.56
N ASP A 14 21.21 3.90 7.65
CA ASP A 14 22.15 2.78 7.64
C ASP A 14 21.40 1.43 7.64
N ARG A 15 22.16 0.33 7.49
CA ARG A 15 21.60 -1.02 7.39
C ARG A 15 20.79 -1.42 8.63
N GLN A 16 21.25 -1.05 9.82
CA GLN A 16 20.62 -1.41 11.09
C GLN A 16 19.30 -0.65 11.28
N SER A 17 19.29 0.65 11.02
CA SER A 17 18.11 1.51 11.10
C SER A 17 17.08 1.12 10.04
N THR A 18 17.53 0.74 8.83
CA THR A 18 16.66 0.21 7.77
C THR A 18 15.99 -1.10 8.21
N GLN A 19 16.76 -2.04 8.79
CA GLN A 19 16.21 -3.29 9.31
C GLN A 19 15.17 -3.00 10.42
N ALA A 20 15.49 -2.12 11.36
CA ALA A 20 14.59 -1.77 12.46
C ALA A 20 13.26 -1.21 11.93
N LEU A 21 13.30 -0.33 10.92
CA LEU A 21 12.11 0.19 10.25
C LEU A 21 11.27 -0.92 9.60
N LEU A 22 11.91 -1.85 8.88
CA LEU A 22 11.22 -2.97 8.24
C LEU A 22 10.57 -3.92 9.26
N VAL A 23 11.25 -4.19 10.38
CA VAL A 23 10.70 -5.01 11.48
C VAL A 23 9.50 -4.32 12.13
N ALA A 24 9.58 -3.00 12.37
CA ALA A 24 8.47 -2.23 12.90
C ALA A 24 7.24 -2.28 11.98
N LEU A 25 7.46 -2.11 10.67
CA LEU A 25 6.41 -2.25 9.66
C LEU A 25 5.79 -3.66 9.65
N ALA A 26 6.63 -4.71 9.70
CA ALA A 26 6.16 -6.09 9.74
C ALA A 26 5.31 -6.40 10.99
N ASN A 27 5.73 -5.89 12.15
CA ASN A 27 4.97 -6.03 13.40
C ASN A 27 3.62 -5.30 13.31
N ALA A 28 3.60 -4.07 12.82
CA ALA A 28 2.35 -3.30 12.66
C ALA A 28 1.34 -4.02 11.74
N ILE A 29 1.81 -4.63 10.65
CA ILE A 29 0.96 -5.45 9.77
C ILE A 29 0.42 -6.68 10.50
N LYS A 30 1.27 -7.36 11.30
CA LYS A 30 0.86 -8.53 12.08
C LYS A 30 -0.21 -8.20 13.12
N GLU A 31 -0.08 -7.07 13.80
CA GLU A 31 -1.06 -6.60 14.80
C GLU A 31 -2.34 -6.05 14.16
N GLY A 32 -2.33 -5.75 12.85
CA GLY A 32 -3.50 -5.28 12.11
C GLY A 32 -3.76 -3.77 12.22
N GLU A 33 -2.78 -3.00 12.68
CA GLU A 33 -2.87 -1.54 12.81
C GLU A 33 -1.53 -0.88 12.46
N LEU A 34 -1.54 0.07 11.53
CA LEU A 34 -0.41 0.93 11.20
C LEU A 34 -0.76 2.38 11.54
N ALA A 35 -0.17 2.91 12.61
CA ALA A 35 -0.27 4.31 12.97
C ALA A 35 0.99 5.07 12.52
N PHE A 36 0.80 6.12 11.72
CA PHE A 36 1.85 7.03 11.28
C PHE A 36 1.59 8.41 11.86
N GLN A 37 2.60 8.98 12.52
CA GLN A 37 2.49 10.29 13.14
C GLN A 37 3.47 11.26 12.49
N GLU A 38 2.97 12.41 12.03
CA GLU A 38 3.82 13.49 11.52
C GLU A 38 3.18 14.85 11.78
N SER A 39 3.87 15.67 12.59
CA SER A 39 3.54 17.08 12.84
C SER A 39 2.11 17.32 13.36
N GLY A 40 1.62 16.44 14.22
CA GLY A 40 0.41 16.64 15.03
C GLY A 40 -0.85 15.91 14.55
N ASP A 41 -0.86 15.34 13.34
CA ASP A 41 -1.95 14.50 12.84
C ASP A 41 -1.50 13.06 12.65
N ASP A 42 -2.33 12.11 13.11
CA ASP A 42 -2.10 10.67 12.96
C ASP A 42 -2.86 10.12 11.75
N LEU A 43 -2.17 9.32 10.94
CA LEU A 43 -2.79 8.45 9.93
C LEU A 43 -2.80 7.02 10.45
N VAL A 44 -3.99 6.50 10.75
CA VAL A 44 -4.18 5.10 11.16
C VAL A 44 -4.74 4.30 9.99
N LEU A 45 -4.09 3.20 9.64
CA LEU A 45 -4.54 2.25 8.62
C LEU A 45 -4.77 0.87 9.25
N SER A 46 -5.84 0.18 8.85
CA SER A 46 -6.19 -1.14 9.37
C SER A 46 -6.16 -2.19 8.25
N PRO A 47 -5.03 -2.91 8.08
CA PRO A 47 -4.93 -4.07 7.19
C PRO A 47 -6.06 -5.07 7.45
N GLN A 48 -6.65 -5.56 6.36
CA GLN A 48 -7.60 -6.66 6.43
C GLN A 48 -6.85 -8.00 6.30
N GLN A 49 -7.55 -9.12 6.53
CA GLN A 49 -6.96 -10.46 6.46
C GLN A 49 -6.29 -10.77 5.10
N LEU A 50 -6.84 -10.22 4.00
CA LEU A 50 -6.29 -10.41 2.67
C LEU A 50 -5.51 -9.18 2.20
N LEU A 51 -4.20 -9.38 1.99
CA LEU A 51 -3.28 -8.38 1.47
C LEU A 51 -2.81 -8.77 0.07
N GLN A 52 -2.80 -7.80 -0.84
CA GLN A 52 -2.10 -7.90 -2.11
C GLN A 52 -0.68 -7.38 -1.93
N VAL A 53 0.31 -8.24 -2.17
CA VAL A 53 1.74 -7.92 -2.03
C VAL A 53 2.42 -7.98 -3.39
N SER A 54 3.24 -6.97 -3.70
CA SER A 54 4.13 -6.94 -4.86
C SER A 54 5.54 -6.62 -4.39
N LEU A 55 6.50 -7.46 -4.78
CA LEU A 55 7.93 -7.29 -4.53
C LEU A 55 8.64 -7.09 -5.86
N ARG A 56 9.43 -6.01 -5.98
CA ARG A 56 10.24 -5.72 -7.16
C ARG A 56 11.66 -5.41 -6.73
N ALA A 57 12.63 -5.81 -7.54
CA ALA A 57 14.02 -5.46 -7.36
C ALA A 57 14.62 -5.07 -8.72
N SER A 58 15.52 -4.10 -8.72
CA SER A 58 16.26 -3.65 -9.89
C SER A 58 17.70 -3.30 -9.54
N ASP A 59 18.58 -3.46 -10.52
CA ASP A 59 19.99 -3.07 -10.47
C ASP A 59 20.33 -2.35 -11.78
N GLU A 60 20.67 -1.08 -11.68
CA GLU A 60 21.00 -0.20 -12.81
C GLU A 60 22.49 0.23 -12.78
N GLY A 61 23.32 -0.48 -12.01
CA GLY A 61 24.78 -0.30 -11.94
C GLY A 61 25.23 0.73 -10.91
N ASP A 62 24.73 1.97 -10.99
CA ASP A 62 24.99 3.01 -9.98
C ASP A 62 23.94 3.03 -8.85
N LYS A 63 22.84 2.29 -9.05
CA LYS A 63 21.71 2.24 -8.13
C LYS A 63 21.12 0.83 -8.06
N GLN A 64 20.86 0.38 -6.84
CA GLN A 64 20.09 -0.82 -6.54
C GLN A 64 18.84 -0.45 -5.75
N GLU A 65 17.71 -1.08 -6.06
CA GLU A 65 16.42 -0.77 -5.44
C GLU A 65 15.61 -2.03 -5.16
N VAL A 66 14.89 -2.03 -4.04
CA VAL A 66 13.87 -3.02 -3.68
C VAL A 66 12.59 -2.29 -3.29
N GLU A 67 11.52 -2.46 -4.07
CA GLU A 67 10.19 -1.93 -3.76
C GLU A 67 9.31 -3.04 -3.16
N VAL A 68 8.79 -2.80 -1.95
CA VAL A 68 7.72 -3.61 -1.36
C VAL A 68 6.43 -2.80 -1.37
N LYS A 69 5.42 -3.29 -2.10
CA LYS A 69 4.11 -2.65 -2.17
C LYS A 69 3.04 -3.57 -1.58
N ILE A 70 2.37 -3.09 -0.54
CA ILE A 70 1.29 -3.81 0.14
C ILE A 70 0.00 -3.00 -0.01
N LYS A 71 -1.08 -3.66 -0.43
CA LYS A 71 -2.40 -3.06 -0.60
C LYS A 71 -3.46 -3.96 -0.02
N TRP A 72 -4.48 -3.35 0.56
CA TRP A 72 -5.70 -4.05 0.98
C TRP A 72 -6.93 -3.22 0.64
N ARG A 73 -8.08 -3.87 0.68
CA ARG A 73 -9.37 -3.20 0.53
C ARG A 73 -9.96 -3.03 1.92
N THR A 74 -10.46 -1.84 2.23
CA THR A 74 -11.16 -1.55 3.50
C THR A 74 -12.63 -1.97 3.47
N LYS A 75 -13.13 -2.42 2.31
CA LYS A 75 -14.48 -2.94 2.12
C LYS A 75 -14.38 -4.31 1.45
N GLU A 76 -15.19 -5.25 1.93
CA GLU A 76 -15.33 -6.56 1.31
C GLU A 76 -15.69 -6.41 -0.17
N LYS A 77 -15.13 -7.27 -1.01
CA LYS A 77 -15.60 -7.41 -2.40
C LYS A 77 -17.02 -7.96 -2.34
N LYS A 78 -18.02 -7.11 -2.52
CA LYS A 78 -19.35 -7.59 -2.90
C LYS A 78 -19.21 -8.27 -4.25
N ILE A 79 -19.61 -9.53 -4.33
CA ILE A 79 -19.85 -10.19 -5.61
C ILE A 79 -20.96 -9.37 -6.29
N SER A 80 -20.65 -8.83 -7.46
CA SER A 80 -21.66 -8.13 -8.26
C SER A 80 -22.41 -9.20 -9.05
N ASP A 81 -23.66 -9.46 -8.68
CA ASP A 81 -24.53 -10.39 -9.41
C ASP A 81 -24.95 -9.84 -10.78
N THR A 82 -24.65 -8.57 -11.07
CA THR A 82 -24.97 -7.94 -12.35
C THR A 82 -23.75 -7.96 -13.28
N PRO A 83 -23.81 -8.70 -14.41
CA PRO A 83 -22.79 -8.62 -15.45
C PRO A 83 -22.73 -7.20 -16.04
N PRO A 84 -21.55 -6.72 -16.47
CA PRO A 84 -21.43 -5.42 -17.12
C PRO A 84 -22.20 -5.40 -18.45
N LYS A 85 -22.90 -4.29 -18.72
CA LYS A 85 -23.55 -4.06 -20.02
C LYS A 85 -22.51 -3.73 -21.08
N ILE A 86 -22.26 -4.65 -22.00
CA ILE A 86 -21.37 -4.44 -23.15
C ILE A 86 -22.22 -3.87 -24.29
N LYS A 87 -21.91 -2.65 -24.76
CA LYS A 87 -22.48 -2.10 -26.00
C LYS A 87 -21.48 -2.32 -27.13
N THR A 88 -21.89 -3.03 -28.17
CA THR A 88 -21.13 -3.15 -29.42
C THR A 88 -21.47 -1.98 -30.33
N SER A 89 -20.48 -1.20 -30.77
CA SER A 89 -20.65 -0.20 -31.84
C SER A 89 -20.68 -0.89 -33.21
N ALA A 90 -21.71 -1.68 -33.48
CA ALA A 90 -21.92 -2.24 -34.81
C ALA A 90 -22.62 -1.20 -35.68
N GLY A 91 -21.83 -0.47 -36.47
CA GLY A 91 -22.17 0.08 -37.79
C GLY A 91 -23.35 1.07 -37.89
N LYS A 92 -23.04 2.37 -37.87
CA LYS A 92 -23.72 3.28 -38.79
C LYS A 92 -23.18 2.97 -40.19
N ARG A 93 -23.96 2.27 -41.00
CA ARG A 93 -23.86 2.32 -42.46
C ARG A 93 -24.56 3.57 -42.96
#